data_AF-A0A3B9E8M7-F1
#
_entry.id   AF-A0A3B9E8M7-F1
#
_cell.length_a   1.000
_cell.length_b   1.000
_cell.length_c   1.000
_cell.angle_alpha   90.00
_cell.angle_beta   90.00
_cell.angle_gamma   90.00
#
_symmetry.space_group_name_H-M   'P 1'
#
loop_
_entity.id
_entity.type
_entity.pdbx_description
1 polymer ?
#
loop_
_entity_poly.entity_id
_entity_poly.type
_entity_poly.pdbx_seq_one_letter_code
_entity_poly.pdbx_strand_id
1 'polypeptide(L)'
;MENKELLKNIKQAVKMENEAALFYKHVALLSKDIRAGEMLMQFSQDEEKHRRILEYVVESYKHNHEKFDFPDIGPPPESGTLETSPLYAKKLSELTGESKPVLLTLREFIKKENIAIALYSKLSESSHDVNIRKFFGSLVKWEQRHLDLLERQATAFAVNR
;
A
#
# COMPACT_ATOMS: atom_id res chain seq x y z
N MET A 1 -11.58 -4.25 21.35
CA MET A 1 -11.23 -5.39 20.47
C MET A 1 -10.47 -6.43 21.28
N GLU A 2 -10.80 -7.71 21.14
CA GLU A 2 -10.09 -8.79 21.83
C GLU A 2 -8.75 -9.13 21.15
N ASN A 3 -7.74 -9.56 21.91
CA ASN A 3 -6.41 -9.89 21.37
C ASN A 3 -6.43 -10.96 20.26
N LYS A 4 -7.32 -11.96 20.37
CA LYS A 4 -7.47 -13.01 19.36
C LYS A 4 -8.05 -12.47 18.05
N GLU A 5 -9.00 -11.54 18.14
CA GLU A 5 -9.57 -10.86 16.98
C GLU A 5 -8.53 -9.97 16.31
N LEU A 6 -7.78 -9.20 17.10
CA LEU A 6 -6.68 -8.37 16.61
C LEU A 6 -5.61 -9.21 15.90
N LEU A 7 -5.19 -10.33 16.49
CA LEU A 7 -4.23 -11.25 15.87
C LEU A 7 -4.72 -11.79 14.52
N LYS A 8 -6.02 -12.12 14.43
CA LYS A 8 -6.63 -12.57 13.17
C LYS A 8 -6.58 -11.47 12.12
N ASN A 9 -6.90 -10.24 12.49
CA ASN A 9 -6.88 -9.10 11.57
C ASN A 9 -5.46 -8.76 11.11
N ILE A 10 -4.46 -8.82 11.98
CA ILE A 10 -3.05 -8.61 11.61
C ILE A 10 -2.59 -9.71 10.64
N LYS A 11 -2.94 -10.97 10.88
CA LYS A 11 -2.62 -12.07 9.93
C LYS A 11 -3.29 -11.88 8.57
N GLN A 12 -4.49 -11.30 8.54
CA GLN A 12 -5.16 -10.95 7.29
C GLN A 12 -4.41 -9.81 6.58
N ALA A 13 -3.97 -8.79 7.33
CA ALA A 13 -3.16 -7.70 6.79
C ALA A 13 -1.85 -8.21 6.17
N VAL A 14 -1.12 -9.11 6.85
CA VAL A 14 0.11 -9.74 6.29
C VAL A 14 -0.15 -10.37 4.91
N LYS A 15 -1.29 -11.06 4.73
CA LYS A 15 -1.64 -11.65 3.44
C LYS A 15 -1.92 -10.59 2.38
N MET A 16 -2.66 -9.55 2.75
CA MET A 16 -2.99 -8.43 1.86
C MET A 16 -1.73 -7.72 1.37
N GLU A 17 -0.81 -7.40 2.29
CA GLU A 17 0.48 -6.78 1.95
C GLU A 17 1.31 -7.66 1.03
N ASN A 18 1.37 -8.97 1.30
CA ASN A 18 2.08 -9.90 0.43
C ASN A 18 1.47 -9.97 -0.98
N GLU A 19 0.14 -10.01 -1.08
CA GLU A 19 -0.55 -10.02 -2.37
C GLU A 19 -0.32 -8.71 -3.14
N ALA A 20 -0.34 -7.56 -2.46
CA ALA A 20 -0.06 -6.27 -3.05
C ALA A 20 1.40 -6.18 -3.53
N ALA A 21 2.37 -6.56 -2.70
CA ALA A 21 3.79 -6.59 -3.05
C ALA A 21 4.05 -7.43 -4.31
N LEU A 22 3.52 -8.67 -4.35
CA LEU A 22 3.68 -9.56 -5.49
C LEU A 22 3.02 -8.99 -6.76
N PHE A 23 1.84 -8.38 -6.60
CA PHE A 23 1.11 -7.80 -7.71
C PHE A 23 1.86 -6.59 -8.30
N TYR A 24 2.29 -5.64 -7.47
CA TYR A 24 3.11 -4.49 -7.87
C TYR A 24 4.39 -4.92 -8.57
N LYS A 25 5.12 -5.89 -7.99
CA LYS A 25 6.35 -6.43 -8.57
C LYS A 25 6.11 -7.06 -9.94
N HIS A 26 5.07 -7.86 -10.07
CA HIS A 26 4.75 -8.54 -11.32
C HIS A 26 4.46 -7.53 -12.42
N VAL A 27 3.63 -6.52 -12.15
CA VAL A 27 3.31 -5.47 -13.14
C VAL A 27 4.52 -4.60 -13.45
N ALA A 28 5.36 -4.29 -12.47
CA ALA A 28 6.61 -3.54 -12.67
C ALA A 28 7.53 -4.25 -13.69
N LEU A 29 7.70 -5.57 -13.57
CA LEU A 29 8.54 -6.37 -14.46
C LEU A 29 7.99 -6.50 -15.88
N LEU A 30 6.67 -6.38 -16.05
CA LEU A 30 6.02 -6.38 -17.37
C LEU A 30 5.96 -4.99 -18.01
N SER A 31 6.28 -3.94 -17.26
CA SER A 31 6.21 -2.57 -17.75
C SER A 31 7.27 -2.30 -18.81
N LYS A 32 6.85 -1.70 -19.93
CA LYS A 32 7.75 -1.19 -20.98
C LYS A 32 8.24 0.24 -20.70
N ASP A 33 7.54 0.98 -19.84
CA ASP A 33 7.99 2.29 -19.37
C ASP A 33 8.83 2.09 -18.10
N ILE A 34 10.11 2.45 -18.20
CA ILE A 34 11.09 2.32 -17.11
C ILE A 34 10.61 3.05 -15.85
N ARG A 35 10.02 4.24 -15.98
CA ARG A 35 9.61 5.06 -14.84
C ARG A 35 8.36 4.51 -14.17
N ALA A 36 7.42 4.01 -14.96
CA ALA A 36 6.26 3.29 -14.43
C ALA A 36 6.72 2.01 -13.70
N GLY A 37 7.68 1.29 -14.27
CA GLY A 37 8.28 0.10 -13.66
C GLY A 37 8.98 0.41 -12.34
N GLU A 38 9.77 1.47 -12.28
CA GLU A 38 10.44 1.94 -11.06
C GLU A 38 9.43 2.32 -9.97
N MET A 39 8.39 3.08 -10.33
CA MET A 39 7.34 3.47 -9.39
C MET A 39 6.60 2.26 -8.80
N LEU A 40 6.19 1.31 -9.66
CA LEU A 40 5.53 0.08 -9.21
C LEU A 40 6.49 -0.80 -8.38
N MET A 41 7.78 -0.81 -8.70
CA MET A 41 8.79 -1.50 -7.90
C MET A 41 8.94 -0.86 -6.52
N GLN A 42 8.85 0.46 -6.41
CA GLN A 42 8.86 1.16 -5.12
C GLN A 42 7.63 0.77 -4.27
N PHE A 43 6.43 0.79 -4.84
CA PHE A 43 5.24 0.29 -4.14
C PHE A 43 5.41 -1.16 -3.68
N SER A 44 5.93 -2.03 -4.54
CA SER A 44 6.26 -3.40 -4.11
C SER A 44 7.22 -3.48 -2.93
N GLN A 45 8.18 -2.57 -2.83
CA GLN A 45 9.15 -2.53 -1.72
C GLN A 45 8.51 -1.98 -0.44
N ASP A 46 7.63 -0.99 -0.56
CA ASP A 46 6.86 -0.44 0.55
C ASP A 46 5.93 -1.51 1.15
N GLU A 47 5.17 -2.26 0.33
CA GLU A 47 4.31 -3.33 0.83
C GLU A 47 5.08 -4.50 1.43
N GLU A 48 6.24 -4.83 0.86
CA GLU A 48 7.13 -5.85 1.45
C GLU A 48 7.66 -5.42 2.83
N LYS A 49 7.89 -4.11 3.02
CA LYS A 49 8.26 -3.56 4.33
C LYS A 49 7.07 -3.62 5.29
N HIS A 50 5.87 -3.23 4.86
CA HIS A 50 4.65 -3.32 5.67
C HIS A 50 4.38 -4.76 6.11
N ARG A 51 4.46 -5.73 5.19
CA ARG A 51 4.33 -7.16 5.46
C ARG A 51 5.26 -7.62 6.56
N ARG A 52 6.57 -7.30 6.45
CA ARG A 52 7.58 -7.71 7.44
C ARG A 52 7.32 -7.12 8.82
N ILE A 53 6.89 -5.86 8.86
CA ILE A 53 6.54 -5.18 10.12
C ILE A 53 5.32 -5.87 10.76
N LEU A 54 4.28 -6.17 10.00
CA LEU A 54 3.11 -6.88 10.50
C LEU A 54 3.44 -8.30 10.96
N GLU A 55 4.33 -9.00 10.25
CA GLU A 55 4.84 -10.31 10.68
C GLU A 55 5.59 -10.21 12.01
N TYR A 56 6.43 -9.20 12.16
CA TYR A 56 7.08 -8.92 13.43
C TYR A 56 6.06 -8.71 14.56
N VAL A 57 4.98 -7.94 14.33
CA VAL A 57 3.90 -7.78 15.30
C VAL A 57 3.25 -9.14 15.65
N VAL A 58 3.00 -10.01 14.66
CA VAL A 58 2.44 -11.36 14.90
C VAL A 58 3.38 -12.23 15.73
N GLU A 59 4.68 -12.21 15.43
CA GLU A 59 5.65 -13.01 16.18
C GLU A 59 5.85 -12.47 17.60
N SER A 60 5.81 -11.16 17.81
CA SER A 60 5.90 -10.54 19.14
C SER A 60 4.82 -11.07 20.08
N TYR A 61 3.57 -11.21 19.58
CA TYR A 61 2.46 -11.77 20.34
C TYR A 61 2.74 -13.20 20.84
N LYS A 62 3.39 -14.03 20.02
CA LYS A 62 3.71 -15.42 20.38
C LYS A 62 4.82 -15.48 21.43
N HIS A 63 5.81 -14.61 21.34
CA HIS A 63 6.99 -14.64 22.19
C HIS A 63 6.82 -13.85 23.50
N ASN A 64 5.95 -12.83 23.53
CA ASN A 64 5.78 -11.93 24.66
C ASN A 64 4.52 -12.23 25.49
N HIS A 65 4.17 -13.50 25.66
CA HIS A 65 3.01 -13.94 26.47
C HIS A 65 1.71 -13.21 26.09
N GLU A 66 1.34 -13.23 24.81
CA GLU A 66 0.11 -12.61 24.28
C GLU A 66 0.07 -11.08 24.36
N LYS A 67 1.24 -10.44 24.42
CA LYS A 67 1.39 -8.98 24.29
C LYS A 67 2.00 -8.63 22.94
N PHE A 68 1.35 -7.72 22.23
CA PHE A 68 1.88 -7.20 20.98
C PHE A 68 2.97 -6.17 21.23
N ASP A 69 4.00 -6.19 20.40
CA ASP A 69 4.96 -5.11 20.23
C ASP A 69 4.67 -4.40 18.91
N PHE A 70 4.30 -3.12 19.00
CA PHE A 70 3.98 -2.29 17.84
C PHE A 70 5.12 -1.28 17.63
N PRO A 71 5.98 -1.49 16.62
CA PRO A 71 7.08 -0.58 16.37
C PRO A 71 6.55 0.75 15.81
N ASP A 72 7.27 1.84 16.06
CA ASP A 72 7.02 3.08 15.32
C ASP A 72 7.61 2.95 13.91
N ILE A 73 6.76 3.13 12.91
CA ILE A 73 7.11 3.02 11.49
C ILE A 73 7.26 4.38 10.82
N GLY A 74 7.01 5.46 11.57
CA GLY A 74 7.02 6.84 11.08
C GLY A 74 5.94 7.13 10.02
N PRO A 75 5.83 8.38 9.59
CA PRO A 75 5.02 8.72 8.42
C PRO A 75 5.68 8.19 7.13
N PRO A 76 4.90 8.09 6.03
CA PRO A 76 5.51 7.93 4.71
C PRO A 76 6.50 9.07 4.42
N PRO A 77 7.54 8.82 3.62
CA PRO A 77 8.46 9.86 3.21
C PRO A 77 7.69 10.99 2.51
N GLU A 78 8.05 12.24 2.85
CA GLU A 78 7.53 13.42 2.15
C GLU A 78 7.75 13.28 0.65
N SER A 79 6.83 13.83 -0.12
CA SER A 79 6.70 13.67 -1.57
C SER A 79 7.89 14.27 -2.35
N GLY A 80 9.07 13.64 -2.29
CA GLY A 80 10.20 13.93 -3.16
C GLY A 80 10.03 13.28 -4.54
N THR A 81 10.48 13.99 -5.59
CA THR A 81 10.70 13.65 -7.03
C THR A 81 9.59 12.93 -7.82
N LEU A 82 8.80 12.05 -7.21
CA LEU A 82 7.67 11.36 -7.82
C LEU A 82 6.55 12.33 -8.20
N GLU A 83 6.18 13.29 -7.36
CA GLU A 83 5.10 14.25 -7.69
C GLU A 83 5.36 15.08 -8.95
N THR A 84 6.64 15.23 -9.33
CA THR A 84 7.08 15.91 -10.54
C THR A 84 7.46 14.94 -11.67
N SER A 85 7.18 13.64 -11.50
CA SER A 85 7.53 12.63 -12.48
C SER A 85 6.80 12.89 -13.80
N PRO A 86 7.51 12.90 -14.94
CA PRO A 86 6.89 12.97 -16.26
C PRO A 86 5.90 11.82 -16.55
N LEU A 87 5.84 10.77 -15.74
CA LEU A 87 4.81 9.73 -15.84
C LEU A 87 3.39 10.30 -15.69
N TYR A 88 3.21 11.31 -14.83
CA TYR A 88 1.93 12.00 -14.64
C TYR A 88 1.60 12.96 -15.79
N ALA A 89 2.56 13.25 -16.68
CA ALA A 89 2.38 14.14 -17.81
C ALA A 89 2.08 13.40 -19.13
N LYS A 90 2.30 12.07 -19.17
CA LYS A 90 2.10 11.27 -20.38
C LYS A 90 0.64 10.83 -20.55
N LYS A 91 0.18 10.80 -21.81
CA LYS A 91 -1.09 10.16 -22.19
C LYS A 91 -0.96 8.64 -22.07
N LEU A 92 -2.07 7.97 -21.81
CA LEU A 92 -2.12 6.51 -21.77
C LEU A 92 -1.66 5.88 -23.12
N SER A 93 -2.01 6.51 -24.24
CA SER A 93 -1.60 6.07 -25.58
C SER A 93 -0.09 6.20 -25.84
N GLU A 94 0.61 7.08 -25.12
CA GLU A 94 2.06 7.24 -25.20
C GLU A 94 2.80 6.15 -24.42
N LEU A 95 2.11 5.50 -23.48
CA LEU A 95 2.66 4.45 -22.63
C LEU A 95 2.38 3.05 -23.18
N THR A 96 1.27 2.86 -23.90
CA THR A 96 0.86 1.56 -24.41
C THR A 96 -0.10 1.67 -25.59
N GLY A 97 -0.02 0.70 -26.52
CA GLY A 97 -1.04 0.48 -27.54
C GLY A 97 -2.30 -0.21 -27.01
N GLU A 98 -2.26 -0.76 -25.79
CA GLU A 98 -3.35 -1.50 -25.15
C GLU A 98 -3.82 -0.79 -23.88
N SER A 99 -4.78 0.13 -24.02
CA SER A 99 -5.26 1.00 -22.94
C SER A 99 -6.16 0.30 -21.91
N LYS A 100 -6.96 -0.69 -22.33
CA LYS A 100 -7.92 -1.39 -21.46
C LYS A 100 -7.24 -2.15 -20.31
N PRO A 101 -6.21 -2.99 -20.55
CA PRO A 101 -5.52 -3.70 -19.47
C PRO A 101 -4.92 -2.76 -18.43
N VAL A 102 -4.29 -1.66 -18.85
CA VAL A 102 -3.67 -0.69 -17.94
C VAL A 102 -4.70 -0.04 -17.01
N LEU A 103 -5.86 0.37 -17.55
CA LEU A 103 -6.93 0.96 -16.73
C LEU A 103 -7.55 -0.05 -15.76
N LEU A 104 -7.66 -1.32 -16.14
CA LEU A 104 -8.15 -2.37 -15.25
C LEU A 104 -7.16 -2.64 -14.11
N THR A 105 -5.87 -2.73 -14.43
CA THR A 105 -4.79 -2.90 -13.46
C THR A 105 -4.76 -1.74 -12.47
N LEU A 106 -4.87 -0.49 -12.94
CA LEU A 106 -4.90 0.70 -12.08
C LEU A 106 -6.10 0.70 -11.12
N ARG A 107 -7.28 0.29 -11.60
CA ARG A 107 -8.47 0.15 -10.75
C ARG A 107 -8.30 -0.93 -9.69
N GLU A 108 -7.63 -2.03 -10.02
CA GLU A 108 -7.37 -3.10 -9.05
C GLU A 108 -6.37 -2.65 -7.97
N PHE A 109 -5.35 -1.85 -8.33
CA PHE A 109 -4.46 -1.22 -7.35
C PHE A 109 -5.22 -0.30 -6.39
N ILE A 110 -5.98 0.66 -6.94
CA ILE A 110 -6.82 1.58 -6.15
C ILE A 110 -7.75 0.80 -5.20
N LYS A 111 -8.34 -0.30 -5.66
CA LYS A 111 -9.20 -1.14 -4.83
C LYS A 111 -8.42 -1.80 -3.69
N LYS A 112 -7.21 -2.31 -3.93
CA LYS A 112 -6.36 -2.91 -2.89
C LYS A 112 -6.00 -1.89 -1.81
N GLU A 113 -5.57 -0.70 -2.21
CA GLU A 113 -5.27 0.40 -1.27
C GLU A 113 -6.48 0.75 -0.41
N ASN A 114 -7.66 0.92 -1.03
CA ASN A 114 -8.89 1.22 -0.29
C ASN A 114 -9.27 0.13 0.73
N ILE A 115 -9.05 -1.14 0.40
CA ILE A 115 -9.32 -2.25 1.34
C ILE A 115 -8.34 -2.22 2.51
N ALA A 116 -7.05 -1.95 2.26
CA ALA A 116 -6.03 -1.80 3.29
C ALA A 116 -6.32 -0.62 4.21
N ILE A 117 -6.59 0.57 3.64
CA ILE A 117 -7.00 1.78 4.38
C ILE A 117 -8.21 1.50 5.27
N ALA A 118 -9.25 0.84 4.74
CA ALA A 118 -10.45 0.55 5.52
C ALA A 118 -10.16 -0.39 6.69
N LEU A 119 -9.33 -1.42 6.48
CA LEU A 119 -8.91 -2.34 7.54
C LEU A 119 -8.11 -1.60 8.62
N TYR A 120 -7.09 -0.84 8.24
CA TYR A 120 -6.21 -0.15 9.17
C TYR A 120 -6.92 0.97 9.94
N SER A 121 -7.80 1.72 9.28
CA SER A 121 -8.64 2.72 9.92
C SER A 121 -9.53 2.07 10.98
N LYS A 122 -10.20 0.96 10.64
CA LYS A 122 -11.01 0.19 11.60
C LYS A 122 -10.18 -0.29 12.80
N LEU A 123 -8.99 -0.82 12.57
CA LEU A 123 -8.12 -1.33 13.65
C LEU A 123 -7.59 -0.21 14.56
N SER A 124 -7.31 0.95 13.98
CA SER A 124 -6.95 2.14 14.74
C SER A 124 -8.13 2.63 15.58
N GLU A 125 -9.27 2.92 14.96
CA GLU A 125 -10.44 3.53 15.63
C GLU A 125 -11.06 2.63 16.71
N SER A 126 -11.05 1.31 16.50
CA SER A 126 -11.63 0.35 17.46
C SER A 126 -10.74 -0.01 18.65
N SER A 127 -9.54 0.59 18.74
CA SER A 127 -8.57 0.28 19.79
C SER A 127 -8.46 1.37 20.86
N HIS A 128 -8.51 0.95 22.12
CA HIS A 128 -8.23 1.83 23.27
C HIS A 128 -6.72 1.97 23.56
N ASP A 129 -5.88 1.12 22.99
CA ASP A 129 -4.42 1.20 23.13
C ASP A 129 -3.82 2.26 22.19
N VAL A 130 -3.09 3.21 22.75
CA VAL A 130 -2.45 4.30 21.99
C VAL A 130 -1.41 3.80 20.98
N ASN A 131 -0.70 2.71 21.28
CA ASN A 131 0.32 2.15 20.40
C ASN A 131 -0.32 1.51 19.16
N ILE A 132 -1.43 0.78 19.35
CA ILE A 132 -2.22 0.23 18.25
C ILE A 132 -2.74 1.36 17.34
N ARG A 133 -3.32 2.41 17.94
CA ARG A 133 -3.84 3.56 17.19
C ARG A 133 -2.76 4.25 16.37
N LYS A 134 -1.59 4.49 16.98
CA LYS A 134 -0.46 5.11 16.30
C LYS A 134 0.04 4.24 15.15
N PHE A 135 0.25 2.95 15.41
CA PHE A 135 0.76 2.02 14.42
C PHE A 135 -0.14 1.92 13.18
N PHE A 136 -1.42 1.59 13.38
CA PHE A 136 -2.35 1.48 12.25
C PHE A 136 -2.67 2.85 11.64
N GLY A 137 -2.66 3.92 12.43
CA GLY A 137 -2.76 5.28 11.91
C GLY A 137 -1.60 5.66 10.99
N SER A 138 -0.39 5.16 11.24
CA SER A 138 0.75 5.32 10.33
C SER A 138 0.57 4.49 9.05
N LEU A 139 0.14 3.23 9.14
CA LEU A 139 -0.16 2.42 7.94
C LEU A 139 -1.23 3.08 7.06
N VAL A 140 -2.30 3.64 7.65
CA VAL A 140 -3.30 4.41 6.89
C VAL A 140 -2.66 5.55 6.08
N LYS A 141 -1.69 6.27 6.65
CA LYS A 141 -1.01 7.36 5.92
C LYS A 141 -0.17 6.84 4.77
N TRP A 142 0.49 5.70 4.93
CA TRP A 142 1.23 5.04 3.86
C TRP A 142 0.31 4.65 2.70
N GLU A 143 -0.78 3.94 2.99
CA GLU A 143 -1.71 3.51 1.94
C GLU A 143 -2.46 4.67 1.30
N GLN A 144 -2.78 5.72 2.06
CA GLN A 144 -3.37 6.93 1.49
C GLN A 144 -2.42 7.58 0.49
N ARG A 145 -1.11 7.62 0.76
CA ARG A 145 -0.13 8.13 -0.18
C ARG A 145 -0.08 7.26 -1.45
N HIS A 146 -0.12 5.94 -1.33
CA HIS A 146 -0.19 5.05 -2.50
C HIS A 146 -1.43 5.34 -3.34
N LEU A 147 -2.58 5.44 -2.69
CA LEU A 147 -3.85 5.77 -3.32
C LEU A 147 -3.81 7.12 -4.05
N ASP A 148 -3.33 8.17 -3.41
CA ASP A 148 -3.25 9.52 -3.99
C ASP A 148 -2.40 9.53 -5.28
N LEU A 149 -1.27 8.81 -5.27
CA LEU A 149 -0.40 8.68 -6.44
C LEU A 149 -1.10 7.90 -7.59
N LEU A 150 -1.81 6.82 -7.26
CA LEU A 150 -2.57 6.03 -8.24
C LEU A 150 -3.74 6.81 -8.84
N GLU A 151 -4.48 7.56 -8.02
CA GLU A 151 -5.61 8.38 -8.47
C GLU A 151 -5.14 9.55 -9.33
N ARG A 152 -4.00 10.16 -8.99
CA ARG A 152 -3.37 11.18 -9.83
C ARG A 152 -2.98 10.61 -11.20
N GLN A 153 -2.42 9.40 -11.22
CA GLN A 153 -2.12 8.72 -12.48
C GLN A 153 -3.39 8.41 -13.29
N ALA A 154 -4.46 7.98 -12.64
CA ALA A 154 -5.75 7.71 -13.28
C ALA A 154 -6.34 8.99 -13.91
N THR A 155 -6.24 10.10 -13.18
CA THR A 155 -6.69 11.43 -13.63
C THR A 155 -5.88 11.89 -14.85
N ALA A 156 -4.55 11.76 -14.80
CA ALA A 156 -3.69 12.08 -15.94
C ALA A 156 -4.11 11.31 -17.21
N PHE A 157 -4.42 10.02 -17.09
CA PHE A 157 -4.93 9.22 -18.22
C PHE A 157 -6.31 9.62 -18.72
N ALA A 158 -7.15 10.19 -17.85
CA ALA A 158 -8.50 10.63 -18.22
C ALA A 158 -8.49 11.99 -18.94
N VAL A 159 -7.68 12.95 -18.45
CA VAL A 159 -7.58 14.31 -18.99
C VAL A 159 -6.83 14.32 -20.32
N ASN A 160 -5.79 13.50 -20.45
CA ASN A 160 -4.94 13.45 -21.63
C ASN A 160 -5.47 12.51 -22.73
N ARG A 161 -6.79 12.30 -22.83
CA ARG A 161 -7.38 11.50 -23.92
C ARG A 161 -7.20 12.11 -25.30
#